data_AF-A0A5C7LHD5-F1
#
_entry.id   AF-A0A5C7LHD5-F1
#
_cell.length_a   1.000
_cell.length_b   1.000
_cell.length_c   1.000
_cell.angle_alpha   90.00
_cell.angle_beta   90.00
_cell.angle_gamma   90.00
#
_symmetry.space_group_name_H-M   'P 1'
#
loop_
_entity.id
_entity.type
_entity.pdbx_description
1 polymer ?
#
loop_
_entity_poly.entity_id
_entity_poly.type
_entity_poly.pdbx_seq_one_letter_code
_entity_poly.pdbx_strand_id
1 'polypeptide(L)'
;MKLSRLEDRRKARVRSRKRHYAKYVYHRKHDNPRRRDYNLRKFRADKKAIRKLDRLIAAEKQRIADARRIDWNGYPPLTHKPLLAAVRVALTVDGLYVSSTNGGSHSPTSWHYKDRAVDFGSNESDESPEKRAQQRLLERFGASYFAELFGPCDWHIKNGVLYHYPFPDHDDHLHLAVA
;
A
#
# COMPACT_ATOMS: atom_id res chain seq x y z
N MET A 1 0.85 6.04 5.64
CA MET A 1 0.97 7.40 6.23
C MET A 1 0.32 8.36 5.26
N LYS A 2 -0.72 9.10 5.67
CA LYS A 2 -1.51 9.96 4.76
C LYS A 2 -0.64 11.01 4.04
N LEU A 3 -0.90 11.24 2.74
CA LEU A 3 -0.19 12.20 1.90
C LEU A 3 -0.17 13.62 2.51
N SER A 4 -1.30 14.09 3.03
CA SER A 4 -1.42 15.39 3.70
C SER A 4 -0.43 15.54 4.86
N ARG A 5 -0.31 14.51 5.71
CA ARG A 5 0.64 14.50 6.83
C ARG A 5 2.10 14.57 6.36
N LEU A 6 2.44 13.94 5.24
CA LEU A 6 3.77 14.04 4.64
C LEU A 6 4.06 15.46 4.14
N GLU A 7 3.11 16.07 3.45
CA GLU A 7 3.20 17.42 2.94
C GLU A 7 3.32 18.45 4.07
N ASP A 8 2.57 18.29 5.16
CA ASP A 8 2.65 19.16 6.34
C ASP A 8 4.00 19.05 7.05
N ARG A 9 4.51 17.83 7.23
CA ARG A 9 5.86 17.60 7.77
C ARG A 9 6.91 18.26 6.88
N ARG A 10 6.76 18.19 5.56
CA ARG A 10 7.66 18.86 4.61
C ARG A 10 7.60 20.37 4.76
N LYS A 11 6.41 20.96 4.79
CA LYS A 11 6.20 22.41 5.01
C LYS A 11 6.86 22.86 6.32
N ALA A 12 6.67 22.11 7.40
CA ALA A 12 7.31 22.38 8.69
C ALA A 12 8.85 22.34 8.62
N ARG A 13 9.42 21.36 7.90
CA ARG A 13 10.87 21.27 7.68
C ARG A 13 11.42 22.39 6.82
N VAL A 14 10.69 22.84 5.80
CA VAL A 14 11.05 24.02 5.01
C VAL A 14 11.12 25.27 5.88
N ARG A 15 10.10 25.50 6.73
CA ARG A 15 10.10 26.61 7.70
C ARG A 15 11.28 26.51 8.68
N SER A 16 11.51 25.34 9.25
CA SER A 16 12.65 25.06 10.13
C SER A 16 14.00 25.36 9.45
N ARG A 17 14.18 24.88 8.21
CA ARG A 17 15.39 25.12 7.42
C ARG A 17 15.67 26.61 7.22
N LYS A 18 14.64 27.38 6.84
CA LYS A 18 14.76 28.84 6.67
C LYS A 18 15.21 29.51 7.97
N ARG A 19 14.59 29.15 9.11
CA ARG A 19 14.96 29.67 10.43
C ARG A 19 16.40 29.34 10.82
N HIS A 20 16.83 28.09 10.65
CA HIS A 20 18.21 27.69 10.98
C HIS A 20 19.24 28.39 10.08
N TYR A 21 18.92 28.60 8.79
CA TYR A 21 19.82 29.34 7.90
C TYR A 21 19.95 30.82 8.31
N ALA A 22 18.84 31.48 8.63
CA ALA A 22 18.85 32.86 9.12
C ALA A 22 19.69 33.00 10.41
N LYS A 23 19.50 32.08 11.37
CA LYS A 23 20.31 32.04 12.60
C LYS A 23 21.79 31.76 12.33
N TYR A 24 22.11 30.88 11.39
CA TYR A 24 23.49 30.64 10.97
C TYR A 24 24.14 31.93 10.45
N VAL A 25 23.47 32.67 9.55
CA VAL A 25 23.98 33.94 9.01
C VAL A 25 24.16 34.97 10.13
N TYR A 26 23.19 35.09 11.03
CA TYR A 26 23.27 35.99 12.18
C TYR A 26 24.50 35.69 13.05
N HIS A 27 24.67 34.44 13.49
CA HIS A 27 25.80 34.06 14.35
C HIS A 27 27.15 34.09 13.63
N ARG A 28 27.17 33.94 12.30
CA ARG A 28 28.39 34.16 11.50
C ARG A 28 28.82 35.62 11.52
N LYS A 29 27.87 36.57 11.48
CA LYS A 29 28.17 38.02 11.52
C LYS A 29 28.62 38.50 12.90
N HIS A 30 28.20 37.83 13.98
CA HIS A 30 28.51 38.21 15.37
C HIS A 30 29.57 37.30 16.00
N ASP A 31 30.42 36.69 15.18
CA ASP A 31 31.53 35.81 15.58
C ASP A 31 31.23 34.81 16.70
N ASN A 32 30.08 34.12 16.61
CA ASN A 32 29.69 33.08 17.57
C ASN A 32 29.80 31.68 16.94
N PRO A 33 31.00 31.07 16.93
CA PRO A 33 31.27 29.84 16.17
C PRO A 33 30.44 28.65 16.66
N ARG A 34 30.24 28.49 17.97
CA ARG A 34 29.45 27.39 18.54
C ARG A 34 28.01 27.41 18.04
N ARG A 35 27.35 28.58 18.08
CA ARG A 35 25.97 28.72 17.60
C ARG A 35 25.88 28.68 16.07
N ARG A 36 26.86 29.24 15.36
CA ARG A 36 26.98 29.13 13.90
C ARG A 36 26.97 27.67 13.46
N ASP A 37 27.87 26.85 14.02
CA ASP A 37 28.06 25.45 13.60
C ASP A 37 26.87 24.57 13.98
N TYR A 38 26.26 24.82 15.14
CA TYR A 38 24.98 24.20 15.51
C TYR A 38 23.89 24.46 14.45
N ASN A 39 23.66 25.73 14.09
CA ASN A 39 22.61 26.10 13.14
C ASN A 39 22.91 25.57 11.73
N LEU A 40 24.18 25.54 11.31
CA LEU A 40 24.58 24.94 10.04
C LEU A 40 24.30 23.44 10.00
N ARG A 41 24.61 22.70 11.08
CA ARG A 41 24.28 21.27 11.20
C ARG A 41 22.78 21.03 11.12
N LYS A 42 21.96 21.82 11.84
CA LYS A 42 20.50 21.71 11.78
C LYS A 42 19.93 22.06 10.40
N PHE A 43 20.45 23.08 9.73
CA PHE A 43 20.10 23.41 8.34
C PHE A 43 20.39 22.25 7.37
N ARG A 44 21.58 21.64 7.47
CA ARG A 44 21.96 20.49 6.65
C ARG A 44 21.06 19.28 6.93
N ALA A 45 20.73 19.03 8.20
CA ALA A 45 19.81 17.97 8.60
C ALA A 45 18.40 18.19 8.03
N ASP A 46 17.85 19.41 8.15
CA ASP A 46 16.55 19.75 7.56
C ASP A 46 16.57 19.60 6.03
N LYS A 47 17.67 19.99 5.34
CA LYS A 47 17.83 19.78 3.88
C LYS A 47 17.75 18.29 3.51
N LYS A 48 18.44 17.41 4.26
CA LYS A 48 18.36 15.95 4.06
C LYS A 48 16.95 15.42 4.33
N ALA A 49 16.31 15.87 5.42
CA ALA A 49 14.95 15.46 5.78
C ALA A 49 13.91 15.87 4.72
N ILE A 50 14.03 17.08 4.16
CA ILE A 50 13.17 17.55 3.06
C ILE A 50 13.28 16.63 1.85
N ARG A 51 14.50 16.31 1.39
CA ARG A 51 14.71 15.39 0.26
C ARG A 51 14.10 14.01 0.51
N LYS A 52 14.21 13.50 1.75
CA LYS A 52 13.56 12.24 2.12
C LYS A 52 12.03 12.36 2.04
N LEU A 53 11.47 13.45 2.54
CA LEU A 53 10.02 13.69 2.47
C LEU A 53 9.54 13.87 1.02
N ASP A 54 10.31 14.54 0.15
CA ASP A 54 9.99 14.66 -1.28
C ASP A 54 9.85 13.28 -1.94
N ARG A 55 10.80 12.37 -1.69
CA ARG A 55 10.75 11.00 -2.20
C ARG A 55 9.53 10.24 -1.68
N LEU A 56 9.22 10.38 -0.39
CA LEU A 56 8.05 9.73 0.21
C LEU A 56 6.73 10.28 -0.36
N ILE A 57 6.65 11.59 -0.57
CA ILE A 57 5.49 12.23 -1.20
C ILE A 57 5.31 11.74 -2.63
N ALA A 58 6.39 11.71 -3.43
CA ALA A 58 6.33 11.21 -4.80
C ALA A 58 5.88 9.73 -4.84
N ALA A 59 6.44 8.89 -3.98
CA ALA A 59 6.05 7.48 -3.89
C ALA A 59 4.57 7.30 -3.48
N GLU A 60 4.06 8.15 -2.59
CA GLU A 60 2.66 8.12 -2.16
C GLU A 60 1.71 8.65 -3.25
N LYS A 61 2.11 9.69 -3.99
CA LYS A 61 1.36 10.18 -5.16
C LYS A 61 1.27 9.13 -6.25
N GLN A 62 2.39 8.46 -6.55
CA GLN A 62 2.40 7.35 -7.50
C GLN A 62 1.48 6.21 -7.04
N ARG A 63 1.54 5.85 -5.75
CA ARG A 63 0.64 4.84 -5.17
C ARG A 63 -0.84 5.19 -5.37
N ILE A 64 -1.22 6.44 -5.10
CA ILE A 64 -2.60 6.92 -5.30
C ILE A 64 -2.97 6.93 -6.78
N ALA A 65 -2.07 7.38 -7.66
CA ALA A 65 -2.29 7.39 -9.10
C ALA A 65 -2.48 5.97 -9.65
N ASP A 66 -1.65 5.02 -9.19
CA ASP A 66 -1.78 3.62 -9.59
C ASP A 66 -3.07 3.00 -9.06
N ALA A 67 -3.43 3.27 -7.81
CA ALA A 67 -4.71 2.79 -7.27
C ALA A 67 -5.88 3.32 -8.11
N ARG A 68 -5.84 4.57 -8.57
CA ARG A 68 -6.87 5.15 -9.46
C ARG A 68 -6.93 4.53 -10.86
N ARG A 69 -5.91 3.79 -11.29
CA ARG A 69 -5.91 3.09 -12.60
C ARG A 69 -6.60 1.72 -12.53
N ILE A 70 -6.74 1.17 -11.34
CA ILE A 70 -7.52 -0.05 -11.14
C ILE A 70 -8.99 0.35 -11.21
N ASP A 71 -9.76 -0.38 -12.03
CA ASP A 71 -11.20 -0.32 -11.95
C ASP A 71 -11.65 -1.07 -10.68
N TRP A 72 -12.13 -0.30 -9.70
CA TRP A 72 -12.62 -0.85 -8.43
C TRP A 72 -14.11 -1.20 -8.49
N ASN A 73 -14.75 -1.14 -9.66
CA ASN A 73 -16.16 -1.52 -9.85
C ASN A 73 -17.10 -0.82 -8.84
N GLY A 74 -16.86 0.48 -8.61
CA GLY A 74 -17.63 1.29 -7.64
C GLY A 74 -17.20 1.14 -6.17
N TYR A 75 -16.31 0.21 -5.84
CA TYR A 75 -15.82 0.03 -4.47
C TYR A 75 -14.72 1.04 -4.08
N PRO A 76 -14.56 1.35 -2.77
CA PRO A 76 -13.48 2.22 -2.31
C PRO A 76 -12.09 1.68 -2.68
N PRO A 77 -11.20 2.51 -3.26
CA PRO A 77 -9.85 2.08 -3.62
C PRO A 77 -9.01 1.67 -2.41
N LEU A 78 -8.32 0.53 -2.53
CA LEU A 78 -7.43 0.02 -1.49
C LEU A 78 -6.12 0.82 -1.44
N THR A 79 -5.50 0.91 -0.26
CA THR A 79 -4.25 1.68 -0.09
C THR A 79 -3.04 0.86 0.32
N HIS A 80 -3.22 -0.37 0.75
CA HIS A 80 -2.15 -1.25 1.19
C HIS A 80 -1.27 -1.73 0.02
N LYS A 81 0.03 -1.41 0.07
CA LYS A 81 0.95 -1.61 -1.07
C LYS A 81 1.15 -3.08 -1.47
N PRO A 82 1.43 -4.02 -0.54
CA PRO A 82 1.48 -5.43 -0.88
C PRO A 82 0.19 -5.92 -1.56
N LEU A 83 -0.97 -5.51 -1.05
CA LEU A 83 -2.25 -5.90 -1.63
C LEU A 83 -2.40 -5.36 -3.06
N LEU A 84 -2.08 -4.08 -3.27
CA LEU A 84 -2.11 -3.46 -4.61
C LEU A 84 -1.19 -4.16 -5.61
N ALA A 85 -0.06 -4.72 -5.18
CA ALA A 85 0.81 -5.48 -6.06
C ALA A 85 0.16 -6.80 -6.50
N ALA A 86 -0.50 -7.50 -5.56
CA ALA A 86 -1.23 -8.73 -5.84
C ALA A 86 -2.48 -8.47 -6.70
N VAL A 87 -3.27 -7.44 -6.39
CA VAL A 87 -4.44 -7.01 -7.18
C VAL A 87 -4.07 -6.78 -8.65
N ARG A 88 -2.93 -6.12 -8.91
CA ARG A 88 -2.48 -5.89 -10.30
C ARG A 88 -2.17 -7.19 -11.05
N VAL A 89 -1.64 -8.19 -10.36
CA VAL A 89 -1.35 -9.50 -10.95
C VAL A 89 -2.66 -10.25 -11.21
N ALA A 90 -3.59 -10.24 -10.25
CA ALA A 90 -4.90 -10.85 -10.41
C ALA A 90 -5.65 -10.27 -11.63
N LEU A 91 -5.72 -8.93 -11.73
CA LEU A 91 -6.38 -8.22 -12.83
C LEU A 91 -5.64 -8.31 -14.19
N THR A 92 -4.56 -9.09 -14.31
CA THR A 92 -4.02 -9.51 -15.62
C THR A 92 -4.77 -10.69 -16.22
N VAL A 93 -5.72 -11.26 -15.48
CA VAL A 93 -6.61 -12.31 -15.96
C VAL A 93 -7.86 -11.66 -16.53
N ASP A 94 -8.08 -11.87 -17.83
CA ASP A 94 -9.27 -11.38 -18.51
C ASP A 94 -10.54 -11.97 -17.88
N GLY A 95 -11.59 -11.16 -17.77
CA GLY A 95 -12.88 -11.53 -17.20
C GLY A 95 -12.99 -11.37 -15.68
N LEU A 96 -11.89 -11.11 -14.98
CA LEU A 96 -11.87 -10.88 -13.53
C LEU A 96 -12.15 -9.40 -13.18
N TYR A 97 -12.97 -9.14 -12.16
CA TYR A 97 -13.25 -7.79 -11.66
C TYR A 97 -13.31 -7.75 -10.12
N VAL A 98 -13.11 -6.57 -9.54
CA VAL A 98 -13.24 -6.37 -8.09
C VAL A 98 -14.71 -6.49 -7.68
N SER A 99 -15.03 -7.42 -6.79
CA SER A 99 -16.38 -7.63 -6.27
C SER A 99 -16.57 -7.12 -4.84
N SER A 100 -15.50 -6.91 -4.07
CA SER A 100 -15.55 -6.23 -2.76
C SER A 100 -14.17 -5.70 -2.33
N THR A 101 -14.14 -4.63 -1.52
CA THR A 101 -12.90 -4.08 -0.92
C THR A 101 -12.98 -3.97 0.59
N ASN A 102 -13.58 -2.91 1.14
CA ASN A 102 -13.72 -2.69 2.58
C ASN A 102 -15.17 -2.46 3.03
N GLY A 103 -16.12 -2.64 2.11
CA GLY A 103 -17.55 -2.59 2.35
C GLY A 103 -18.13 -3.99 2.62
N GLY A 104 -19.44 -4.08 2.83
CA GLY A 104 -20.14 -5.35 3.01
C GLY A 104 -20.12 -5.92 4.42
N SER A 105 -20.76 -7.09 4.55
CA SER A 105 -20.90 -7.84 5.80
C SER A 105 -19.84 -8.94 5.86
N HIS A 106 -18.73 -8.67 6.55
CA HIS A 106 -17.68 -9.66 6.79
C HIS A 106 -17.63 -10.04 8.28
N SER A 107 -16.88 -11.09 8.61
CA SER A 107 -16.63 -11.43 10.01
C SER A 107 -15.98 -10.25 10.75
N PRO A 108 -16.24 -10.05 12.06
CA PRO A 108 -15.72 -8.91 12.81
C PRO A 108 -14.19 -8.74 12.78
N THR A 109 -13.45 -9.82 12.56
CA THR A 109 -11.98 -9.84 12.53
C THR A 109 -11.39 -9.78 11.11
N SER A 110 -12.25 -9.65 10.08
CA SER A 110 -11.90 -9.69 8.67
C SER A 110 -10.82 -8.69 8.28
N TRP A 111 -9.98 -9.08 7.32
CA TRP A 111 -8.94 -8.24 6.73
C TRP A 111 -9.51 -7.12 5.84
N HIS A 112 -10.75 -7.23 5.36
CA HIS A 112 -11.44 -6.18 4.60
C HIS A 112 -11.54 -4.88 5.41
N TYR A 113 -11.91 -4.99 6.69
CA TYR A 113 -12.00 -3.84 7.62
C TYR A 113 -10.63 -3.22 7.95
N LYS A 114 -9.53 -3.84 7.53
CA LYS A 114 -8.16 -3.36 7.74
C LYS A 114 -7.50 -2.83 6.46
N ASP A 115 -8.27 -2.67 5.36
CA ASP A 115 -7.74 -2.28 4.04
C ASP A 115 -6.68 -3.28 3.51
N ARG A 116 -6.90 -4.57 3.81
CA ARG A 116 -5.91 -5.65 3.61
C ARG A 116 -6.45 -6.88 2.90
N ALA A 117 -7.72 -6.84 2.50
CA ALA A 117 -8.30 -7.86 1.65
C ALA A 117 -9.10 -7.26 0.49
N VAL A 118 -9.36 -8.10 -0.49
CA VAL A 118 -10.14 -7.82 -1.70
C VAL A 118 -10.78 -9.12 -2.16
N ASP A 119 -12.01 -9.01 -2.63
CA ASP A 119 -12.68 -10.11 -3.32
C ASP A 119 -12.77 -9.78 -4.81
N PHE A 120 -12.60 -10.81 -5.63
CA PHE A 120 -12.82 -10.75 -7.06
C PHE A 120 -13.93 -11.72 -7.45
N GLY A 121 -14.79 -11.27 -8.35
CA GLY A 121 -15.67 -12.14 -9.11
C GLY A 121 -15.26 -12.12 -10.57
N SER A 122 -15.99 -12.88 -11.38
CA SER A 122 -15.79 -12.91 -12.81
C SER A 122 -17.09 -12.87 -13.59
N ASN A 123 -16.97 -12.59 -14.89
CA ASN A 123 -18.07 -12.60 -15.84
C ASN A 123 -18.30 -14.00 -16.45
N GLU A 124 -17.54 -15.00 -15.99
CA GLU A 124 -17.65 -16.39 -16.44
C GLU A 124 -18.42 -17.21 -15.39
N SER A 125 -19.18 -18.20 -15.83
CA SER A 125 -20.06 -19.02 -14.97
C SER A 125 -19.38 -20.24 -14.34
N ASP A 126 -18.08 -20.44 -14.59
CA ASP A 126 -17.30 -21.61 -14.15
C ASP A 126 -16.09 -21.25 -13.28
N GLU A 127 -16.04 -19.99 -12.86
CA GLU A 127 -15.02 -19.38 -12.02
C GLU A 127 -13.59 -19.58 -12.57
N SER A 128 -13.46 -19.81 -13.88
CA SER A 128 -12.18 -20.05 -14.51
C SER A 128 -11.21 -18.85 -14.40
N PRO A 129 -11.65 -17.58 -14.46
CA PRO A 129 -10.79 -16.42 -14.21
C PRO A 129 -10.22 -16.41 -12.78
N GLU A 130 -11.02 -16.72 -11.77
CA GLU A 130 -10.64 -16.78 -10.37
C GLU A 130 -9.59 -17.86 -10.15
N LYS A 131 -9.81 -19.08 -10.68
CA LYS A 131 -8.82 -20.18 -10.63
C LYS A 131 -7.49 -19.77 -11.25
N ARG A 132 -7.52 -19.16 -12.44
CA ARG A 132 -6.32 -18.65 -13.14
C ARG A 132 -5.60 -17.58 -12.31
N ALA A 133 -6.35 -16.66 -11.72
CA ALA A 133 -5.79 -15.60 -10.90
C ALA A 133 -5.17 -16.15 -9.61
N GLN A 134 -5.85 -17.08 -8.93
CA GLN A 134 -5.36 -17.75 -7.73
C GLN A 134 -4.03 -18.47 -7.99
N GLN A 135 -3.94 -19.23 -9.09
CA GLN A 135 -2.71 -19.91 -9.51
C GLN A 135 -1.58 -18.92 -9.83
N ARG A 136 -1.85 -17.87 -10.62
CA ARG A 136 -0.86 -16.83 -10.96
C ARG A 136 -0.34 -16.10 -9.71
N LEU A 137 -1.20 -15.85 -8.73
CA LEU A 137 -0.83 -15.21 -7.47
C LEU A 137 0.14 -16.09 -6.67
N LEU A 138 -0.14 -17.38 -6.55
CA LEU A 138 0.76 -18.35 -5.91
C LEU A 138 2.10 -18.42 -6.64
N GLU A 139 2.11 -18.55 -7.97
CA GLU A 139 3.33 -18.60 -8.79
C GLU A 139 4.20 -17.34 -8.64
N ARG A 140 3.55 -16.17 -8.58
CA ARG A 140 4.24 -14.88 -8.56
C ARG A 140 4.83 -14.53 -7.19
N PHE A 141 4.12 -14.83 -6.12
CA PHE A 141 4.44 -14.33 -4.78
C PHE A 141 4.83 -15.42 -3.77
N GLY A 142 4.43 -16.67 -4.02
CA GLY A 142 4.59 -17.78 -3.07
C GLY A 142 3.61 -17.71 -1.90
N ALA A 143 3.42 -18.84 -1.21
CA ALA A 143 2.40 -18.95 -0.17
C ALA A 143 2.63 -18.01 1.02
N SER A 144 3.88 -17.83 1.45
CA SER A 144 4.24 -16.98 2.60
C SER A 144 3.88 -15.49 2.43
N TYR A 145 3.54 -15.06 1.21
CA TYR A 145 3.10 -13.69 0.95
C TYR A 145 1.69 -13.42 1.47
N PHE A 146 0.83 -14.44 1.49
CA PHE A 146 -0.59 -14.30 1.74
C PHE A 146 -0.94 -14.59 3.20
N ALA A 147 -1.73 -13.70 3.80
CA ALA A 147 -2.44 -14.02 5.02
C ALA A 147 -3.57 -15.00 4.70
N GLU A 148 -4.31 -14.73 3.62
CA GLU A 148 -5.40 -15.55 3.10
C GLU A 148 -5.36 -15.50 1.56
N LEU A 149 -5.47 -16.64 0.90
CA LEU A 149 -5.75 -16.76 -0.52
C LEU A 149 -6.71 -17.92 -0.68
N PHE A 150 -7.99 -17.59 -0.79
CA PHE A 150 -9.09 -18.55 -0.88
C PHE A 150 -9.78 -18.36 -2.23
N GLY A 151 -10.29 -19.43 -2.79
CA GLY A 151 -10.99 -19.36 -4.05
C GLY A 151 -11.35 -20.75 -4.56
N PRO A 152 -11.82 -20.83 -5.81
CA PRO A 152 -12.41 -22.04 -6.37
C PRO A 152 -11.39 -23.13 -6.76
N CYS A 153 -10.10 -22.95 -6.48
CA CYS A 153 -9.14 -24.05 -6.62
C CYS A 153 -9.31 -25.10 -5.51
N ASP A 154 -8.88 -26.34 -5.78
CA ASP A 154 -8.83 -27.45 -4.80
C ASP A 154 -7.74 -27.27 -3.72
N TRP A 155 -7.32 -26.04 -3.48
CA TRP A 155 -6.31 -25.66 -2.50
C TRP A 155 -6.55 -24.23 -2.04
N HIS A 156 -6.03 -23.91 -0.86
CA HIS A 156 -6.09 -22.56 -0.31
C HIS A 156 -4.84 -22.23 0.50
N ILE A 157 -4.63 -20.94 0.79
CA ILE A 157 -3.51 -20.49 1.61
C ILE A 157 -4.05 -19.76 2.83
N LYS A 158 -3.60 -20.17 4.01
CA LYS A 158 -3.92 -19.50 5.27
C LYS A 158 -2.67 -19.36 6.13
N ASN A 159 -2.42 -18.14 6.62
CA ASN A 159 -1.23 -17.79 7.39
C ASN A 159 0.08 -18.20 6.71
N GLY A 160 0.18 -18.02 5.39
CA GLY A 160 1.36 -18.36 4.61
C GLY A 160 1.56 -19.84 4.30
N VAL A 161 0.62 -20.72 4.69
CA VAL A 161 0.68 -22.17 4.50
C VAL A 161 -0.30 -22.59 3.41
N LEU A 162 0.16 -23.41 2.47
CA LEU A 162 -0.66 -24.02 1.41
C LEU A 162 -1.33 -25.29 1.94
N TYR A 163 -2.64 -25.40 1.77
CA TYR A 163 -3.46 -26.56 2.12
C TYR A 163 -4.07 -27.14 0.85
N HIS A 164 -3.95 -28.46 0.66
CA HIS A 164 -4.41 -29.18 -0.53
C HIS A 164 -5.87 -29.65 -0.42
N TYR A 165 -6.75 -28.72 -0.08
CA TYR A 165 -8.21 -28.88 -0.11
C TYR A 165 -8.85 -27.49 -0.19
N PRO A 166 -10.07 -27.34 -0.74
CA PRO A 166 -10.74 -26.05 -0.87
C PRO A 166 -11.05 -25.43 0.50
N PHE A 167 -11.09 -24.10 0.58
CA PHE A 167 -11.56 -23.41 1.77
C PHE A 167 -13.10 -23.38 1.76
N PRO A 168 -13.79 -23.67 2.88
CA PRO A 168 -15.25 -23.67 2.90
C PRO A 168 -15.86 -22.31 2.51
N ASP A 169 -16.98 -22.33 1.78
CA ASP A 169 -17.79 -21.16 1.39
C ASP A 169 -17.05 -20.07 0.58
N HIS A 170 -16.06 -20.47 -0.23
CA HIS A 170 -15.27 -19.56 -1.11
C HIS A 170 -15.06 -20.17 -2.51
N ASP A 171 -16.04 -20.92 -3.00
CA ASP A 171 -16.02 -21.55 -4.33
C ASP A 171 -16.61 -20.65 -5.44
N ASP A 172 -17.23 -19.53 -5.10
CA ASP A 172 -17.90 -18.60 -6.02
C ASP A 172 -17.12 -17.29 -6.27
N HIS A 173 -15.99 -17.08 -5.59
CA HIS A 173 -15.16 -15.88 -5.75
C HIS A 173 -13.70 -16.12 -5.33
N LEU A 174 -12.80 -15.23 -5.74
CA LEU A 174 -11.41 -15.21 -5.28
C LEU A 174 -11.24 -14.20 -4.15
N HIS A 175 -10.92 -14.68 -2.96
CA HIS A 175 -10.56 -13.88 -1.81
C HIS A 175 -9.04 -13.79 -1.63
N LEU A 176 -8.54 -12.59 -1.41
CA LEU A 176 -7.12 -12.31 -1.24
C LEU A 176 -6.90 -11.38 -0.03
N ALA A 177 -6.05 -11.79 0.91
CA ALA A 177 -5.59 -10.96 2.02
C ALA A 177 -4.07 -11.03 2.27
N VAL A 178 -3.50 -9.92 2.75
CA VAL A 178 -2.05 -9.79 3.05
C VAL A 178 -1.78 -9.13 4.42
N ALA A 179 -0.70 -9.55 5.08
CA ALA A 179 -0.29 -9.11 6.41
C ALA A 179 0.61 -7.85 6.44
#